data_AF-A0AAV4QB94-F1
#
_entry.id   AF-A0AAV4QB94-F1
#
_cell.length_a   1.000
_cell.length_b   1.000
_cell.length_c   1.000
_cell.angle_alpha   90.00
_cell.angle_beta   90.00
_cell.angle_gamma   90.00
#
_symmetry.space_group_name_H-M   'P 1'
#
loop_
_entity.id
_entity.type
_entity.pdbx_description
1 polymer ?
#
loop_
_entity_poly.entity_id
_entity_poly.type
_entity_poly.pdbx_seq_one_letter_code
_entity_poly.pdbx_strand_id
1 'polypeptide(L)'
;MREILDRLNSAMDENSSNEEKLQLLLNEEIAKREMEINRPRFMSRGIFLSPYFQDVHKMVSPLNEDAKMKLKNRDINAYLNLSNIWFDDEINQLMKGVYETSLKYVLKPYTNRLDHLKDKLLDYEIPISEARKFKKEMCSLEKKIKKEGNKPPEEIISEGIDHINWWNVSTIYLHGIRSDEECKTKWNNYTGRSAFQCMQRFKTHIENKNTSNFLDSRRRCKVNQACRFIQGEKLYSLDESEFIYGRSYLQPNSTAVL
;
A
#
# COMPACT_ATOMS: atom_id res chain seq x y z
N MET A 1 -1.24 -55.37 9.08
CA MET A 1 0.12 -54.92 8.71
C MET A 1 0.27 -54.68 7.22
N ARG A 2 0.00 -55.65 6.32
CA ARG A 2 0.07 -55.44 4.86
C ARG A 2 -0.80 -54.29 4.34
N GLU A 3 -2.06 -54.25 4.73
CA GLU A 3 -3.00 -53.19 4.31
C GLU A 3 -2.58 -51.77 4.75
N ILE A 4 -1.82 -51.65 5.84
CA ILE A 4 -1.30 -50.35 6.33
C ILE A 4 -0.09 -49.93 5.50
N LEU A 5 0.78 -50.89 5.14
CA LEU A 5 1.92 -50.64 4.25
C LEU A 5 1.46 -50.26 2.85
N ASP A 6 0.43 -50.91 2.32
CA ASP A 6 -0.12 -50.58 1.00
C ASP A 6 -0.71 -49.15 0.99
N ARG A 7 -1.42 -48.75 2.05
CA ARG A 7 -1.92 -47.38 2.20
C ARG A 7 -0.80 -46.35 2.34
N LEU A 8 0.28 -46.68 3.06
CA LEU A 8 1.45 -45.81 3.19
C LEU A 8 2.17 -45.64 1.84
N ASN A 9 2.34 -46.73 1.09
CA ASN A 9 2.95 -46.68 -0.23
C ASN A 9 2.09 -45.86 -1.21
N SER A 10 0.77 -46.07 -1.23
CA SER A 10 -0.14 -45.25 -2.04
C SER A 10 -0.10 -43.76 -1.66
N ALA A 11 -0.04 -43.44 -0.36
CA ALA A 11 0.07 -42.05 0.09
C ALA A 11 1.42 -41.42 -0.27
N MET A 12 2.51 -42.19 -0.24
CA MET A 12 3.83 -41.73 -0.68
C MET A 12 3.88 -41.46 -2.19
N ASP A 13 3.24 -42.32 -2.98
CA ASP A 13 3.13 -42.15 -4.44
C ASP A 13 2.27 -40.91 -4.78
N GLU A 14 1.17 -40.70 -4.06
CA GLU A 14 0.32 -39.52 -4.20
C GLU A 14 1.06 -38.23 -3.83
N ASN A 15 1.82 -38.24 -2.73
CA ASN A 15 2.62 -37.09 -2.30
C ASN A 15 3.71 -36.75 -3.33
N SER A 16 4.42 -37.75 -3.83
CA SER A 16 5.45 -37.56 -4.86
C SER A 16 4.85 -36.96 -6.14
N SER A 17 3.69 -37.46 -6.58
CA SER A 17 2.98 -36.90 -7.74
C SER A 17 2.50 -35.46 -7.50
N ASN A 18 2.11 -35.12 -6.28
CA ASN A 18 1.69 -33.76 -5.93
C ASN A 18 2.87 -32.79 -5.90
N GLU A 19 4.03 -33.23 -5.39
CA GLU A 19 5.27 -32.45 -5.42
C GLU A 19 5.70 -32.14 -6.85
N GLU A 20 5.66 -33.12 -7.76
CA GLU A 20 5.95 -32.92 -9.18
C GLU A 20 5.00 -31.90 -9.84
N LYS A 21 3.69 -31.99 -9.56
CA LYS A 21 2.70 -31.01 -10.06
C LYS A 21 2.97 -29.60 -9.55
N LEU A 22 3.34 -29.46 -8.28
CA LEU A 22 3.67 -28.16 -7.69
C LEU A 22 4.92 -27.54 -8.34
N GLN A 23 5.94 -28.35 -8.60
CA GLN A 23 7.13 -27.90 -9.32
C GLN A 23 6.81 -27.42 -10.74
N LEU A 24 5.95 -28.15 -11.46
CA LEU A 24 5.51 -27.74 -12.79
C LEU A 24 4.76 -26.41 -12.77
N LEU A 25 3.80 -26.25 -11.84
CA LEU A 25 3.06 -24.99 -11.69
C LEU A 25 3.97 -23.81 -11.32
N LEU A 26 4.97 -24.04 -10.47
CA LEU A 26 5.95 -23.03 -10.10
C LEU A 26 6.80 -22.61 -11.31
N ASN A 27 7.27 -23.58 -12.10
CA ASN A 27 8.06 -23.32 -13.30
C ASN A 27 7.24 -22.59 -14.37
N GLU A 28 5.96 -22.92 -14.54
CA GLU A 28 5.06 -22.19 -15.42
C GLU A 28 4.84 -20.75 -14.96
N GLU A 29 4.71 -20.52 -13.66
CA GLU A 29 4.56 -19.18 -13.08
C GLU A 29 5.84 -18.34 -13.24
N ILE A 30 7.01 -18.95 -13.05
CA ILE A 30 8.31 -18.31 -13.31
C ILE A 30 8.43 -17.96 -14.80
N ALA A 31 8.12 -18.89 -15.70
CA ALA A 31 8.18 -18.66 -17.13
C ALA A 31 7.20 -17.56 -17.59
N LYS A 32 6.01 -17.48 -16.99
CA LYS A 32 5.04 -16.39 -17.25
C LYS A 32 5.59 -15.04 -16.80
N ARG A 33 6.19 -14.96 -15.61
CA ARG A 33 6.83 -13.72 -15.11
C ARG A 33 8.01 -13.32 -15.98
N GLU A 34 8.85 -14.27 -16.39
CA GLU A 34 9.97 -14.02 -17.29
C GLU A 34 9.48 -13.56 -18.68
N MET A 35 8.41 -14.15 -19.21
CA MET A 35 7.77 -13.68 -20.44
C MET A 35 7.15 -12.29 -20.29
N GLU A 36 6.58 -11.94 -19.14
CA GLU A 36 6.06 -10.59 -18.89
C GLU A 36 7.18 -9.55 -18.77
N ILE A 37 8.30 -9.91 -18.13
CA ILE A 37 9.50 -9.06 -18.03
C ILE A 37 10.16 -8.88 -19.40
N ASN A 38 10.25 -9.95 -20.19
CA ASN A 38 10.93 -9.99 -21.49
C ASN A 38 10.02 -9.71 -22.69
N ARG A 39 8.70 -9.53 -22.48
CA ARG A 39 7.80 -9.08 -23.55
C ARG A 39 8.40 -7.79 -24.10
N PRO A 40 8.63 -7.69 -25.43
CA PRO A 40 9.09 -6.45 -26.02
C PRO A 40 8.02 -5.41 -25.71
N ARG A 41 8.31 -4.57 -24.71
CA ARG A 41 7.47 -3.44 -24.36
C ARG A 41 7.28 -2.69 -25.66
N PHE A 42 6.03 -2.57 -26.12
CA PHE A 42 5.69 -1.82 -27.32
C PHE A 42 6.24 -0.42 -27.07
N MET A 43 7.45 -0.17 -27.56
CA MET A 43 8.13 1.08 -27.33
C MET A 43 7.22 2.10 -28.00
N SER A 44 6.64 2.96 -27.16
CA SER A 44 5.85 4.08 -27.60
C SER A 44 6.55 4.68 -28.83
N ARG A 45 5.79 4.90 -29.90
CA ARG A 45 6.25 5.42 -31.20
C ARG A 45 6.92 6.81 -31.10
N GLY A 46 7.18 7.32 -29.89
CA GLY A 46 7.87 8.56 -29.57
C GLY A 46 9.27 8.41 -28.98
N ILE A 47 9.83 7.19 -28.84
CA ILE A 47 11.29 7.10 -28.71
C ILE A 47 11.84 7.32 -30.12
N PHE A 48 12.49 8.47 -30.33
CA PHE A 48 13.29 8.74 -31.52
C PHE A 48 14.48 7.75 -31.56
N LEU A 49 14.21 6.47 -31.82
CA LEU A 49 15.21 5.43 -32.02
C LEU A 49 15.85 5.65 -33.38
N SER A 50 16.91 6.46 -33.42
CA SER A 50 17.69 6.84 -34.61
C SER A 50 17.17 6.29 -35.95
N PRO A 51 16.03 6.77 -36.49
CA PRO A 51 15.62 6.44 -37.85
C PRO A 51 16.10 7.53 -38.83
N TYR A 52 16.48 8.70 -38.30
CA TYR A 52 16.75 9.92 -39.05
C TYR A 52 18.24 10.11 -39.41
N PHE A 53 19.13 9.24 -38.92
CA PHE A 53 20.57 9.30 -39.16
C PHE A 53 21.17 7.93 -39.48
N GLN A 54 20.35 7.00 -39.99
CA GLN A 54 20.86 5.74 -40.52
C GLN A 54 21.32 5.98 -41.95
N ASP A 55 22.59 5.69 -42.22
CA ASP A 55 23.08 5.61 -43.60
C ASP A 55 22.40 4.44 -44.34
N VAL A 56 22.54 4.36 -45.67
CA VAL A 56 22.02 3.29 -46.53
C VAL A 56 22.41 1.89 -46.00
N HIS A 57 23.52 1.80 -45.26
CA HIS A 57 24.03 0.60 -44.61
C HIS A 57 23.53 0.36 -43.17
N LYS A 58 22.52 1.10 -42.69
CA LYS A 58 21.99 1.07 -41.32
C LYS A 58 23.00 1.38 -40.22
N MET A 59 24.13 2.00 -40.58
CA MET A 59 25.15 2.44 -39.62
C MET A 59 24.68 3.72 -38.94
N VAL A 60 24.83 3.77 -37.61
CA VAL A 60 24.52 4.93 -36.79
C VAL A 60 25.78 5.78 -36.63
N SER A 61 25.64 7.10 -36.65
CA SER A 61 26.76 8.00 -36.39
C SER A 61 27.37 7.73 -35.00
N PRO A 62 28.71 7.76 -34.85
CA PRO A 62 29.34 7.57 -33.55
C PRO A 62 28.92 8.67 -32.56
N LEU A 63 28.89 8.33 -31.27
CA LEU A 63 28.53 9.29 -30.22
C LEU A 63 29.51 10.48 -30.22
N ASN A 64 28.96 11.70 -30.21
CA ASN A 64 29.74 12.91 -29.99
C ASN A 64 30.40 12.91 -28.59
N GLU A 65 31.52 13.61 -28.43
CA GLU A 65 32.22 13.74 -27.15
C GLU A 65 31.33 14.27 -26.02
N ASP A 66 30.46 15.24 -26.31
CA ASP A 66 29.45 15.73 -25.36
C ASP A 66 28.46 14.62 -24.92
N ALA A 67 28.02 13.77 -25.86
CA ALA A 67 27.13 12.65 -25.55
C ALA A 67 27.84 11.57 -24.71
N LYS A 68 29.12 11.31 -24.99
CA LYS A 68 29.96 10.42 -24.17
C LYS A 68 30.14 10.97 -22.76
N MET A 69 30.38 12.27 -22.62
CA MET A 69 30.54 12.94 -21.32
C MET A 69 29.24 12.92 -20.51
N LYS A 70 28.10 13.24 -21.12
CA LYS A 70 26.77 13.14 -20.47
C LYS A 70 26.46 11.73 -20.00
N LEU A 71 26.76 10.73 -20.82
CA LEU A 71 26.59 9.32 -20.45
C LEU A 71 27.51 8.93 -19.28
N LYS A 72 28.78 9.36 -19.31
CA LYS A 72 29.76 9.12 -18.24
C LYS A 72 29.34 9.78 -16.92
N ASN A 73 28.82 11.00 -16.99
CA ASN A 73 28.34 11.76 -15.83
C ASN A 73 27.00 11.25 -15.29
N ARG A 74 26.34 10.32 -16.00
CA ARG A 74 24.95 9.90 -15.75
C ARG A 74 23.99 11.09 -15.72
N ASP A 75 24.27 12.11 -16.53
CA ASP A 75 23.36 13.24 -16.71
C ASP A 75 22.01 12.67 -17.18
N ILE A 76 20.98 12.89 -16.35
CA ILE A 76 19.70 12.20 -16.47
C ILE A 76 19.03 12.61 -17.79
N ASN A 77 19.18 11.78 -18.81
CA ASN A 77 18.32 11.84 -19.98
C ASN A 77 17.00 11.17 -19.60
N ALA A 78 15.94 11.96 -19.42
CA ALA A 78 14.57 11.47 -19.23
C ALA A 78 14.13 10.46 -20.33
N TYR A 79 14.83 10.45 -21.47
CA TYR A 79 14.64 9.54 -22.58
C TYR A 79 15.40 8.21 -22.48
N LEU A 80 16.50 8.15 -21.72
CA LEU A 80 17.30 6.92 -21.53
C LEU A 80 16.78 6.09 -20.36
N ASN A 81 16.40 6.76 -19.27
CA ASN A 81 15.77 6.13 -18.12
C ASN A 81 14.28 6.43 -18.14
N LEU A 82 13.51 5.60 -18.86
CA LEU A 82 12.06 5.66 -18.81
C LEU A 82 11.62 5.51 -17.35
N SER A 83 10.81 6.46 -16.86
CA SER A 83 10.22 6.36 -15.52
C SER A 83 9.51 5.02 -15.38
N ASN A 84 9.78 4.29 -14.29
CA ASN A 84 9.15 3.01 -14.03
C ASN A 84 7.63 3.13 -14.16
N ILE A 85 7.03 2.28 -14.98
CA ILE A 85 5.59 2.23 -15.23
C ILE A 85 4.90 2.04 -13.87
N TRP A 86 3.89 2.85 -13.60
CA TRP A 86 3.10 2.72 -12.38
C TRP A 86 2.01 1.68 -12.60
N PHE A 87 1.95 0.66 -11.74
CA PHE A 87 0.87 -0.31 -11.73
C PHE A 87 -0.37 0.29 -11.05
N ASP A 88 -1.55 -0.21 -11.41
CA ASP A 88 -2.82 0.28 -10.85
C ASP A 88 -2.87 0.10 -9.33
N ASP A 89 -2.29 -0.97 -8.80
CA ASP A 89 -2.20 -1.21 -7.35
C ASP A 89 -1.31 -0.17 -6.65
N GLU A 90 -0.16 0.18 -7.24
CA GLU A 90 0.72 1.23 -6.70
C GLU A 90 0.03 2.60 -6.72
N ILE A 91 -0.73 2.89 -7.79
CA ILE A 91 -1.52 4.12 -7.89
C ILE A 91 -2.59 4.14 -6.78
N ASN A 92 -3.30 3.04 -6.57
CA ASN A 92 -4.31 2.94 -5.52
C ASN A 92 -3.69 3.13 -4.12
N GLN A 93 -2.51 2.55 -3.86
CA GLN A 93 -1.80 2.74 -2.61
C GLN A 93 -1.33 4.19 -2.42
N LEU A 94 -0.82 4.83 -3.49
CA LEU A 94 -0.45 6.25 -3.45
C LEU A 94 -1.67 7.12 -3.12
N MET A 95 -2.81 6.89 -3.77
CA MET A 95 -4.06 7.63 -3.51
C MET A 95 -4.53 7.44 -2.07
N LYS A 96 -4.49 6.20 -1.57
CA LYS A 96 -4.85 5.87 -0.18
C LYS A 96 -3.92 6.58 0.80
N GLY A 97 -2.60 6.53 0.55
CA GLY A 97 -1.60 7.18 1.40
C GLY A 97 -1.76 8.69 1.46
N VAL A 98 -2.03 9.32 0.32
CA VAL A 98 -2.32 10.75 0.24
C VAL A 98 -3.60 11.10 1.01
N TYR A 99 -4.69 10.38 0.77
CA TYR A 99 -5.96 10.62 1.47
C TYR A 99 -5.82 10.47 2.98
N GLU A 100 -5.24 9.36 3.46
CA GLU A 100 -5.08 9.12 4.89
C GLU A 100 -4.14 10.12 5.56
N THR A 101 -3.09 10.56 4.86
CA THR A 101 -2.17 11.58 5.37
C THR A 101 -2.86 12.93 5.48
N SER A 102 -3.63 13.32 4.45
CA SER A 102 -4.43 14.55 4.49
C SER A 102 -5.51 14.51 5.56
N LEU A 103 -6.22 13.38 5.71
CA LEU A 103 -7.21 13.19 6.76
C LEU A 103 -6.60 13.30 8.15
N LYS A 104 -5.45 12.66 8.39
CA LYS A 104 -4.70 12.78 9.64
C LYS A 104 -4.32 14.23 9.92
N TYR A 105 -3.91 14.98 8.91
CA TYR A 105 -3.58 16.40 9.06
C TYR A 105 -4.81 17.24 9.45
N VAL A 106 -5.92 17.08 8.74
CA VAL A 106 -7.19 17.80 9.02
C VAL A 106 -7.72 17.49 10.41
N LEU A 107 -7.61 16.24 10.86
CA LEU A 107 -8.11 15.81 12.17
C LEU A 107 -7.16 16.15 13.34
N LYS A 108 -5.86 16.34 13.06
CA LYS A 108 -4.80 16.63 14.05
C LYS A 108 -5.15 17.71 15.08
N PRO A 109 -5.65 18.92 14.72
CA PRO A 109 -5.99 19.93 15.71
C PRO A 109 -7.08 19.47 16.69
N TYR A 110 -8.06 18.71 16.21
CA TYR A 110 -9.16 18.22 17.05
C TYR A 110 -8.72 17.08 17.95
N THR A 111 -7.92 16.14 17.44
CA THR A 111 -7.38 15.03 18.22
C THR A 111 -6.43 15.55 19.31
N ASN A 112 -5.54 16.48 18.97
CA ASN A 112 -4.62 17.10 19.94
C ASN A 112 -5.37 17.82 21.06
N ARG A 113 -6.44 18.55 20.72
CA ARG A 113 -7.27 19.22 21.74
C ARG A 113 -7.98 18.21 22.63
N LEU A 114 -8.49 17.12 22.05
CA LEU A 114 -9.17 16.06 22.77
C LEU A 114 -8.22 15.31 23.72
N ASP A 115 -7.00 15.02 23.29
CA ASP A 115 -5.97 14.39 24.12
C ASP A 115 -5.53 15.33 25.24
N HIS A 116 -5.34 16.62 24.97
CA HIS A 116 -5.07 17.61 26.02
C HIS A 116 -6.18 17.67 27.09
N LEU A 117 -7.46 17.59 26.69
CA LEU A 117 -8.57 17.56 27.64
C LEU A 117 -8.62 16.26 28.44
N LYS A 118 -8.25 15.13 27.85
CA LYS A 118 -8.11 13.85 28.57
C LYS A 118 -7.02 13.93 29.61
N ASP A 119 -5.85 14.46 29.24
CA ASP A 119 -4.70 14.62 30.15
C ASP A 119 -5.08 15.52 31.31
N LYS A 120 -5.77 16.64 31.02
CA LYS A 120 -6.35 17.49 32.06
C LYS A 120 -7.23 16.66 32.98
N LEU A 121 -8.17 15.88 32.46
CA LEU A 121 -9.09 15.09 33.28
C LEU A 121 -8.43 14.05 34.20
N LEU A 122 -7.16 13.69 33.95
CA LEU A 122 -6.37 12.81 34.81
C LEU A 122 -5.72 13.56 35.99
N ASP A 123 -5.67 14.89 35.97
CA ASP A 123 -5.17 15.72 37.07
C ASP A 123 -6.10 15.57 38.30
N TYR A 124 -5.56 15.07 39.42
CA TYR A 124 -6.32 14.76 40.65
C TYR A 124 -6.97 15.96 41.35
N GLU A 125 -6.53 17.18 41.03
CA GLU A 125 -6.96 18.42 41.68
C GLU A 125 -8.15 19.11 40.97
N ILE A 126 -8.72 18.50 39.94
CA ILE A 126 -9.76 19.16 39.15
C ILE A 126 -11.12 19.16 39.85
N PRO A 127 -11.77 20.34 39.99
CA PRO A 127 -13.10 20.41 40.56
C PRO A 127 -14.14 19.76 39.64
N ILE A 128 -15.13 19.10 40.25
CA ILE A 128 -16.19 18.34 39.55
C ILE A 128 -16.93 19.18 38.48
N SER A 129 -17.11 20.48 38.73
CA SER A 129 -17.73 21.41 37.79
C SER A 129 -16.93 21.61 36.51
N GLU A 130 -15.60 21.63 36.61
CA GLU A 130 -14.69 21.81 35.49
C GLU A 130 -14.50 20.52 34.72
N ALA A 131 -14.38 19.39 35.43
CA ALA A 131 -14.41 18.06 34.82
C ALA A 131 -15.69 17.83 33.97
N ARG A 132 -16.85 18.31 34.44
CA ARG A 132 -18.11 18.28 33.65
C ARG A 132 -18.04 19.14 32.39
N LYS A 133 -17.36 20.30 32.43
CA LYS A 133 -17.17 21.16 31.25
C LYS A 133 -16.26 20.48 30.22
N PHE A 134 -15.14 19.92 30.66
CA PHE A 134 -14.22 19.19 29.77
C PHE A 134 -14.90 17.98 29.11
N LYS A 135 -15.69 17.19 29.85
CA LYS A 135 -16.46 16.07 29.26
C LYS A 135 -17.45 16.54 28.18
N LYS A 136 -18.13 17.67 28.39
CA LYS A 136 -19.03 18.26 27.39
C LYS A 136 -18.26 18.74 26.15
N GLU A 137 -17.11 19.38 26.35
CA GLU A 137 -16.24 19.83 25.25
C GLU A 137 -15.70 18.64 24.45
N MET A 138 -15.24 17.58 25.10
CA MET A 138 -14.81 16.33 24.46
C MET A 138 -15.91 15.74 23.58
N CYS A 139 -17.14 15.63 24.07
CA CYS A 139 -18.27 15.14 23.27
C CYS A 139 -18.55 16.04 22.04
N SER A 140 -18.39 17.36 22.17
CA SER A 140 -18.49 18.28 21.03
C SER A 140 -17.37 18.06 20.02
N LEU A 141 -16.13 17.88 20.49
CA LEU A 141 -14.97 17.61 19.65
C LEU A 141 -15.10 16.28 18.91
N GLU A 142 -15.57 15.22 19.55
CA GLU A 142 -15.83 13.93 18.89
C GLU A 142 -16.86 14.05 17.76
N LYS A 143 -17.92 14.85 17.97
CA LYS A 143 -18.89 15.14 16.91
C LYS A 143 -18.27 15.92 15.76
N LYS A 144 -17.37 16.88 16.06
CA LYS A 144 -16.61 17.62 15.03
C LYS A 144 -15.69 16.69 14.27
N ILE A 145 -14.92 15.83 14.94
CA ILE A 145 -14.06 14.82 14.31
C ILE A 145 -14.86 13.94 13.35
N LYS A 146 -16.04 13.45 13.77
CA LYS A 146 -16.93 12.67 12.88
C LYS A 146 -17.43 13.49 11.69
N LYS A 147 -17.79 14.76 11.91
CA LYS A 147 -18.24 15.65 10.84
C LYS A 147 -17.14 15.92 9.81
N GLU A 148 -15.95 16.27 10.28
CA GLU A 148 -14.78 16.56 9.45
C GLU A 148 -14.29 15.31 8.71
N GLY A 149 -14.31 14.14 9.37
CA GLY A 149 -13.94 12.87 8.74
C GLY A 149 -14.92 12.40 7.66
N ASN A 150 -16.17 12.87 7.70
CA ASN A 150 -17.21 12.54 6.71
C ASN A 150 -17.26 13.52 5.52
N LYS A 151 -16.35 14.51 5.46
CA LYS A 151 -16.21 15.39 4.30
C LYS A 151 -15.88 14.60 3.02
N PRO A 152 -16.21 15.14 1.84
CA PRO A 152 -15.80 14.51 0.59
C PRO A 152 -14.27 14.40 0.50
N PRO A 153 -13.74 13.30 -0.09
CA PRO A 153 -12.31 13.05 -0.11
C PRO A 153 -11.54 14.13 -0.88
N GLU A 154 -12.15 14.78 -1.88
CA GLU A 154 -11.50 15.87 -2.63
C GLU A 154 -11.22 17.08 -1.75
N GLU A 155 -12.15 17.44 -0.87
CA GLU A 155 -12.00 18.59 0.04
C GLU A 155 -10.92 18.29 1.08
N ILE A 156 -10.95 17.11 1.69
CA ILE A 156 -9.94 16.65 2.66
C ILE A 156 -8.54 16.67 2.03
N ILE A 157 -8.41 16.14 0.81
CA ILE A 157 -7.13 16.11 0.10
C ILE A 157 -6.68 17.53 -0.20
N SER A 158 -7.56 18.42 -0.67
CA SER A 158 -7.20 19.82 -0.97
C SER A 158 -6.73 20.61 0.24
N GLU A 159 -7.32 20.40 1.43
CA GLU A 159 -6.86 21.03 2.68
C GLU A 159 -5.50 20.49 3.16
N GLY A 160 -5.22 19.20 2.94
CA GLY A 160 -4.03 18.55 3.48
C GLY A 160 -2.82 18.45 2.53
N ILE A 161 -3.00 18.71 1.23
CA ILE A 161 -2.00 18.34 0.20
C ILE A 161 -0.63 19.01 0.42
N ASP A 162 -0.63 20.27 0.83
CA ASP A 162 0.60 21.06 1.02
C ASP A 162 1.43 20.55 2.20
N HIS A 163 0.83 19.77 3.09
CA HIS A 163 1.45 19.27 4.31
C HIS A 163 1.82 17.78 4.24
N ILE A 164 1.67 17.15 3.07
CA ILE A 164 2.01 15.74 2.90
C ILE A 164 3.52 15.53 2.93
N ASN A 165 3.96 14.68 3.84
CA ASN A 165 5.32 14.15 3.84
C ASN A 165 5.41 12.94 2.89
N TRP A 166 5.94 13.17 1.69
CA TRP A 166 6.09 12.16 0.64
C TRP A 166 6.99 10.99 1.04
N TRP A 167 7.95 11.21 1.93
CA TRP A 167 8.80 10.14 2.46
C TRP A 167 8.00 9.14 3.31
N ASN A 168 7.07 9.63 4.14
CA ASN A 168 6.15 8.77 4.89
C ASN A 168 5.23 8.00 3.95
N VAL A 169 4.73 8.65 2.89
CA VAL A 169 3.84 8.01 1.91
C VAL A 169 4.56 6.85 1.20
N SER A 170 5.78 7.09 0.72
CA SER A 170 6.63 6.09 0.09
C SER A 170 6.90 4.90 1.03
N THR A 171 7.31 5.18 2.27
CA THR A 171 7.75 4.12 3.20
C THR A 171 6.58 3.29 3.74
N ILE A 172 5.47 3.93 4.11
CA ILE A 172 4.35 3.25 4.79
C ILE A 172 3.43 2.55 3.79
N TYR A 173 3.11 3.19 2.67
CA TYR A 173 2.08 2.71 1.75
C TYR A 173 2.66 1.97 0.53
N LEU A 174 3.85 2.35 0.10
CA LEU A 174 4.55 1.76 -1.05
C LEU A 174 5.75 0.92 -0.63
N HIS A 175 5.95 0.68 0.67
CA HIS A 175 7.04 -0.13 1.22
C HIS A 175 8.45 0.26 0.73
N GLY A 176 8.65 1.54 0.38
CA GLY A 176 9.92 2.03 -0.18
C GLY A 176 10.23 1.55 -1.60
N ILE A 177 9.29 0.91 -2.31
CA ILE A 177 9.45 0.48 -3.71
C ILE A 177 9.64 1.71 -4.63
N ARG A 178 9.00 2.83 -4.27
CA ARG A 178 9.06 4.10 -4.98
C ARG A 178 9.71 5.16 -4.12
N SER A 179 10.53 6.02 -4.72
CA SER A 179 11.08 7.18 -4.04
C SER A 179 9.99 8.19 -3.69
N ASP A 180 10.23 9.02 -2.68
CA ASP A 180 9.34 10.12 -2.29
C ASP A 180 9.17 11.14 -3.43
N GLU A 181 10.24 11.43 -4.17
CA GLU A 181 10.20 12.28 -5.36
C GLU A 181 9.33 11.70 -6.48
N GLU A 182 9.40 10.38 -6.68
CA GLU A 182 8.56 9.68 -7.67
C GLU A 182 7.08 9.74 -7.27
N CYS A 183 6.77 9.57 -5.99
CA CYS A 183 5.42 9.68 -5.46
C CYS A 183 4.84 11.08 -5.67
N LYS A 184 5.60 12.12 -5.31
CA LYS A 184 5.22 13.53 -5.50
C LYS A 184 5.00 13.85 -6.97
N THR A 185 5.93 13.44 -7.83
CA THR A 185 5.86 13.68 -9.28
C THR A 185 4.65 12.96 -9.89
N LYS A 186 4.41 11.70 -9.49
CA LYS A 186 3.25 10.95 -9.96
C LYS A 186 1.94 11.61 -9.54
N TRP A 187 1.84 12.04 -8.29
CA TRP A 187 0.65 12.74 -7.80
C TRP A 187 0.37 14.04 -8.56
N ASN A 188 1.39 14.87 -8.79
CA ASN A 188 1.26 16.11 -9.56
C ASN A 188 0.81 15.84 -11.01
N ASN A 189 1.38 14.80 -11.64
CA ASN A 189 0.96 14.38 -12.97
C ASN A 189 -0.46 13.82 -12.99
N TYR A 190 -0.88 13.13 -11.92
CA TYR A 190 -2.21 12.56 -11.77
C TYR A 190 -3.29 13.62 -11.47
N THR A 191 -2.93 14.76 -10.90
CA THR A 191 -3.87 15.85 -10.59
C THR A 191 -3.97 16.92 -11.68
N GLY A 192 -3.05 16.92 -12.66
CA GLY A 192 -3.11 17.80 -13.83
C GLY A 192 -4.40 17.63 -14.65
N ARG A 193 -4.78 18.65 -15.44
CA ARG A 193 -6.10 18.73 -16.14
C ARG A 193 -6.46 17.50 -17.01
N SER A 194 -5.50 16.76 -17.55
CA SER A 194 -5.76 15.51 -18.30
C SER A 194 -6.01 14.28 -17.39
N ALA A 195 -5.65 14.37 -16.12
CA ALA A 195 -5.69 13.30 -15.13
C ALA A 195 -6.75 13.52 -14.04
N PHE A 196 -7.39 14.70 -13.97
CA PHE A 196 -8.68 14.89 -13.27
C PHE A 196 -9.76 13.92 -13.77
N GLN A 197 -9.67 13.49 -15.04
CA GLN A 197 -10.50 12.43 -15.62
C GLN A 197 -10.19 11.04 -15.04
N CYS A 198 -8.98 10.82 -14.49
CA CYS A 198 -8.63 9.63 -13.71
C CYS A 198 -9.16 9.70 -12.29
N MET A 199 -9.23 10.88 -11.66
CA MET A 199 -9.86 11.03 -10.33
C MET A 199 -11.37 10.71 -10.37
N GLN A 200 -12.05 10.97 -11.49
CA GLN A 200 -13.42 10.49 -11.74
C GLN A 200 -13.50 8.94 -11.84
N ARG A 201 -12.45 8.27 -12.33
CA ARG A 201 -12.36 6.79 -12.30
C ARG A 201 -12.11 6.24 -10.90
N PHE A 202 -11.48 7.02 -10.01
CA PHE A 202 -11.31 6.64 -8.60
C PHE A 202 -12.65 6.71 -7.84
N LYS A 203 -13.50 7.73 -8.10
CA LYS A 203 -14.88 7.76 -7.58
C LYS A 203 -15.65 6.49 -7.92
N THR A 204 -15.64 6.09 -9.19
CA THR A 204 -16.31 4.86 -9.61
C THR A 204 -15.66 3.61 -8.99
N HIS A 205 -14.34 3.59 -8.73
CA HIS A 205 -13.69 2.44 -8.08
C HIS A 205 -14.02 2.31 -6.58
N ILE A 206 -14.06 3.41 -5.82
CA ILE A 206 -14.49 3.39 -4.41
C ILE A 206 -15.99 3.07 -4.31
N GLU A 207 -16.83 3.68 -5.14
CA GLU A 207 -18.27 3.39 -5.20
C GLU A 207 -18.57 1.96 -5.64
N ASN A 208 -17.76 1.40 -6.56
CA ASN A 208 -17.87 0.00 -7.01
C ASN A 208 -17.40 -1.00 -5.95
N LYS A 209 -16.43 -0.68 -5.10
CA LYS A 209 -16.05 -1.54 -3.97
C LYS A 209 -17.13 -1.59 -2.87
N ASN A 210 -17.88 -0.51 -2.69
CA ASN A 210 -19.02 -0.47 -1.79
C ASN A 210 -20.26 -1.22 -2.34
N THR A 211 -20.40 -1.31 -3.68
CA THR A 211 -21.49 -2.04 -4.34
C THR A 211 -21.13 -3.47 -4.77
N SER A 212 -19.85 -3.82 -4.88
CA SER A 212 -19.40 -5.19 -5.17
C SER A 212 -19.66 -6.15 -4.02
N ASN A 213 -19.78 -5.65 -2.78
CA ASN A 213 -20.26 -6.45 -1.66
C ASN A 213 -21.77 -6.81 -1.76
N PHE A 214 -22.51 -6.18 -2.68
CA PHE A 214 -23.93 -6.48 -2.94
C PHE A 214 -24.16 -7.25 -4.25
N LEU A 215 -23.22 -7.19 -5.20
CA LEU A 215 -23.36 -7.84 -6.52
C LEU A 215 -22.40 -9.03 -6.78
N ASP A 216 -21.42 -9.30 -5.90
CA ASP A 216 -20.56 -10.50 -6.02
C ASP A 216 -21.24 -11.80 -5.54
N SER A 217 -22.41 -11.71 -4.91
CA SER A 217 -23.21 -12.88 -4.47
C SER A 217 -23.93 -13.61 -5.62
N ARG A 218 -23.93 -13.06 -6.86
CA ARG A 218 -24.69 -13.63 -8.00
C ARG A 218 -23.85 -14.07 -9.20
N ARG A 219 -22.52 -13.95 -9.17
CA ARG A 219 -21.64 -14.38 -10.29
C ARG A 219 -20.63 -15.48 -9.95
N ARG A 220 -20.72 -16.11 -8.79
CA ARG A 220 -20.09 -17.42 -8.53
C ARG A 220 -21.13 -18.52 -8.53
N CYS A 221 -21.63 -18.85 -9.71
CA CYS A 221 -22.34 -20.11 -9.90
C CYS A 221 -22.06 -20.64 -11.31
N LYS A 222 -21.45 -21.84 -11.34
CA LYS A 222 -21.03 -22.68 -12.48
C LYS A 222 -19.56 -22.58 -12.91
N VAL A 223 -18.65 -22.98 -12.02
CA VAL A 223 -17.78 -24.17 -12.23
C VAL A 223 -17.66 -24.88 -10.89
N ASN A 224 -17.78 -26.21 -10.93
CA ASN A 224 -18.12 -27.10 -9.83
C ASN A 224 -16.97 -27.44 -8.86
N GLN A 225 -17.38 -27.66 -7.60
CA GLN A 225 -17.03 -28.77 -6.71
C GLN A 225 -15.55 -29.23 -6.62
N ALA A 226 -14.85 -28.70 -5.63
CA ALA A 226 -13.97 -29.39 -4.66
C ALA A 226 -13.49 -28.26 -3.71
N CYS A 227 -13.75 -28.18 -2.41
CA CYS A 227 -13.86 -29.20 -1.37
C CYS A 227 -14.89 -28.75 -0.31
N ARG A 228 -15.58 -29.72 0.29
CA ARG A 228 -16.29 -29.55 1.57
C ARG A 228 -15.34 -29.92 2.72
N PHE A 229 -15.63 -29.38 3.91
CA PHE A 229 -15.02 -29.67 5.23
C PHE A 229 -13.60 -29.09 5.40
N ILE A 230 -13.30 -28.23 6.38
CA ILE A 230 -13.65 -28.30 7.81
C ILE A 230 -14.13 -26.92 8.32
N GLN A 231 -15.30 -26.91 8.98
CA GLN A 231 -15.68 -25.87 9.93
C GLN A 231 -15.20 -26.27 11.32
N GLY A 232 -14.75 -25.27 12.08
CA GLY A 232 -14.32 -25.32 13.46
C GLY A 232 -13.20 -24.27 13.56
N GLU A 233 -13.39 -23.07 14.08
CA GLU A 233 -13.95 -22.80 15.39
C GLU A 233 -14.68 -21.45 15.45
N LYS A 234 -15.66 -21.45 16.34
CA LYS A 234 -16.36 -20.33 16.96
C LYS A 234 -15.57 -20.13 18.28
N LEU A 235 -15.15 -18.94 18.72
CA LEU A 235 -15.95 -18.01 19.51
C LEU A 235 -15.05 -17.00 20.26
N TYR A 236 -15.73 -15.97 20.80
CA TYR A 236 -15.44 -15.17 22.01
C TYR A 236 -14.52 -13.96 21.81
N SER A 237 -15.07 -12.74 21.79
CA SER A 237 -15.62 -11.94 22.92
C SER A 237 -14.51 -11.43 23.84
N LEU A 238 -14.40 -10.11 23.83
CA LEU A 238 -13.63 -9.29 24.76
C LEU A 238 -14.17 -9.51 26.18
N ASP A 239 -13.28 -9.83 27.11
CA ASP A 239 -13.48 -9.52 28.52
C ASP A 239 -12.36 -8.61 29.00
N GLU A 240 -12.81 -7.51 29.61
CA GLU A 240 -12.04 -6.63 30.47
C GLU A 240 -11.75 -7.36 31.79
N SER A 241 -10.48 -7.46 32.17
CA SER A 241 -10.01 -7.33 33.56
C SER A 241 -8.52 -7.66 33.62
N GLU A 242 -7.70 -6.69 34.00
CA GLU A 242 -6.92 -6.78 35.24
C GLU A 242 -6.04 -5.53 35.39
N PHE A 243 -6.35 -4.79 36.45
CA PHE A 243 -5.57 -3.71 37.03
C PHE A 243 -4.63 -4.35 38.09
N ILE A 244 -3.39 -3.83 38.16
CA ILE A 244 -2.49 -3.73 39.33
C ILE A 244 -1.71 -5.01 39.75
N TYR A 245 -0.37 -4.96 39.60
CA TYR A 245 0.57 -4.71 40.70
C TYR A 245 1.98 -4.45 40.16
N GLY A 246 2.63 -3.40 40.68
CA GLY A 246 4.00 -3.03 40.33
C GLY A 246 5.06 -3.91 41.00
N ARG A 247 6.25 -3.92 40.40
CA ARG A 247 7.51 -4.06 41.13
C ARG A 247 8.69 -3.58 40.27
N SER A 248 9.30 -2.51 40.76
CA SER A 248 10.63 -2.00 40.49
C SER A 248 11.71 -3.01 40.85
N TYR A 249 12.73 -3.22 40.00
CA TYR A 249 14.14 -3.52 40.34
C TYR A 249 14.99 -3.19 39.10
N LEU A 250 15.75 -2.09 39.11
CA LEU A 250 17.20 -2.03 39.39
C LEU A 250 18.07 -2.91 38.46
N GLN A 251 18.91 -2.23 37.68
CA GLN A 251 20.12 -2.80 37.05
C GLN A 251 21.04 -3.41 38.12
N PRO A 252 21.96 -4.31 37.71
CA PRO A 252 23.34 -3.84 37.67
C PRO A 252 24.20 -4.39 36.51
N ASN A 253 25.11 -3.51 36.08
CA ASN A 253 26.49 -3.67 35.63
C ASN A 253 27.12 -5.07 35.39
N SER A 254 27.89 -5.08 34.29
CA SER A 254 29.22 -5.70 34.11
C SER A 254 29.31 -7.21 33.98
N THR A 255 29.72 -7.69 32.80
CA THR A 255 31.09 -8.25 32.63
C THR A 255 31.44 -8.40 31.14
N ALA A 256 32.65 -7.95 30.82
CA ALA A 256 33.39 -8.33 29.62
C ALA A 256 33.88 -9.78 29.75
N VAL A 257 33.86 -10.55 28.67
CA VAL A 257 34.84 -11.61 28.40
C VAL A 257 35.11 -11.67 26.90
N LEU A 258 36.41 -11.70 26.62
CA LEU A 258 37.19 -11.94 25.41
C LEU A 258 36.53 -12.72 24.27
#